data_AF-A0A7Y2YT56-F1
#
_entry.id   AF-A0A7Y2YT56-F1
#
_cell.length_a   1.000
_cell.length_b   1.000
_cell.length_c   1.000
_cell.angle_alpha   90.00
_cell.angle_beta   90.00
_cell.angle_gamma   90.00
#
_symmetry.space_group_name_H-M   'P 1'
#
loop_
_entity.id
_entity.type
_entity.pdbx_description
1 polymer ?
#
loop_
_entity_poly.entity_id
_entity_poly.type
_entity_poly.pdbx_seq_one_letter_code
_entity_poly.pdbx_strand_id
1 'polypeptide(L)'
;MSERRVPTWYAATGLHGENARVYEAFQRFLHNLPLSYTELAEQVGVSQPAVSRWASDVTHPSLGEMSEAVEIVRSRLDEISREAERFAEVLRLIEEAMRLYDLEEAGRADLDPHQQRITSRLRSELDLGA
;
A
#
# COMPACT_ATOMS: atom_id res chain seq x y z
N MET A 1 -0.37 9.97 35.97
CA MET A 1 -0.74 10.80 34.81
C MET A 1 0.34 11.86 34.68
N SER A 2 1.23 11.74 33.70
CA SER A 2 2.36 12.68 33.53
C SER A 2 1.81 14.02 33.01
N GLU A 3 2.12 15.12 33.70
CA GLU A 3 1.90 16.47 33.20
C GLU A 3 2.51 16.58 31.79
N ARG A 4 1.67 16.79 30.78
CA ARG A 4 2.15 17.08 29.43
C ARG A 4 2.77 18.47 29.50
N ARG A 5 4.10 18.53 29.47
CA ARG A 5 4.82 19.79 29.28
C ARG A 5 4.36 20.39 27.97
N VAL A 6 3.73 21.55 28.09
CA VAL A 6 3.34 22.38 26.96
C VAL A 6 4.62 22.83 26.26
N PRO A 7 4.82 22.51 24.97
CA PRO A 7 6.02 22.89 24.25
C PRO A 7 6.27 24.39 24.24
N THR A 8 7.53 24.83 24.23
CA THR A 8 7.91 26.25 24.38
C THR A 8 7.36 27.16 23.27
N TRP A 9 7.12 26.66 22.06
CA TRP A 9 6.50 27.43 20.98
C TRP A 9 4.98 27.57 21.15
N TYR A 10 4.33 26.70 21.92
CA TYR A 10 2.89 26.77 22.20
C TYR A 10 2.55 28.04 22.98
N ALA A 11 3.41 28.41 23.93
CA ALA A 11 3.30 29.67 24.67
C ALA A 11 3.54 30.90 23.78
N ALA A 12 4.27 30.75 22.67
CA ALA A 12 4.67 31.84 21.78
C ALA A 12 3.71 32.10 20.61
N THR A 13 2.89 31.11 20.22
CA THR A 13 2.01 31.20 19.04
C THR A 13 0.61 31.73 19.32
N GLY A 14 0.19 31.82 20.59
CA GLY A 14 -1.18 32.20 20.96
C GLY A 14 -2.25 31.20 20.52
N LEU A 15 -1.86 29.98 20.12
CA LEU A 15 -2.77 28.93 19.73
C LEU A 15 -3.44 28.35 20.98
N HIS A 16 -4.77 28.40 21.03
CA HIS A 16 -5.56 27.93 22.16
C HIS A 16 -6.62 26.91 21.69
N GLY A 17 -6.95 25.95 22.56
CA GLY A 17 -8.05 25.03 22.32
C GLY A 17 -7.81 24.03 21.17
N GLU A 18 -8.64 24.09 20.12
CA GLU A 18 -8.72 23.07 19.07
C GLU A 18 -7.51 23.04 18.14
N ASN A 19 -6.89 24.19 17.85
CA ASN A 19 -5.73 24.26 16.96
C ASN A 19 -4.55 23.45 17.51
N ALA A 20 -4.36 23.44 18.84
CA ALA A 20 -3.38 22.61 19.53
C ALA A 20 -3.51 21.13 19.17
N ARG A 21 -4.76 20.64 19.17
CA ARG A 21 -5.07 19.24 18.92
C ARG A 21 -4.82 18.87 17.47
N VAL A 22 -5.04 19.80 16.54
CA VAL A 22 -4.72 19.62 15.11
C VAL A 22 -3.22 19.41 14.91
N TYR A 23 -2.38 20.25 15.52
CA TYR A 23 -0.92 20.11 15.42
C TYR A 23 -0.41 18.83 16.07
N GLU A 24 -0.90 18.49 17.27
CA GLU A 24 -0.55 17.22 17.94
C GLU A 24 -0.94 16.00 17.09
N ALA A 25 -2.13 16.04 16.47
CA ALA A 25 -2.58 14.98 15.57
C ALA A 25 -1.69 14.89 14.32
N PHE A 26 -1.33 16.04 13.74
CA PHE A 26 -0.45 16.09 12.57
C PHE A 26 0.96 15.56 12.88
N GLN A 27 1.52 15.85 14.05
CA GLN A 27 2.81 15.27 14.44
C GLN A 27 2.75 13.76 14.59
N ARG A 28 1.70 13.24 15.22
CA ARG A 28 1.50 11.78 15.29
C ARG A 28 1.37 11.18 13.90
N PHE A 29 0.67 11.85 12.99
CA PHE A 29 0.61 11.47 11.58
C PHE A 29 2.02 11.38 11.00
N LEU A 30 2.85 12.43 11.10
CA LEU A 30 4.24 12.43 10.60
C LEU A 30 5.09 11.28 11.15
N HIS A 31 4.93 10.92 12.43
CA HIS A 31 5.67 9.82 13.07
C HIS A 31 5.21 8.42 12.65
N ASN A 32 4.00 8.29 12.09
CA ASN A 32 3.42 7.03 11.64
C ASN A 32 3.36 6.93 10.11
N LEU A 33 4.04 7.83 9.40
CA LEU A 33 4.05 7.81 7.94
C LEU A 33 4.79 6.58 7.40
N PRO A 34 4.25 5.94 6.35
CA PRO A 34 4.97 4.93 5.58
C PRO A 34 6.00 5.56 4.62
N LEU A 35 6.35 6.84 4.79
CA LEU A 35 7.18 7.65 3.91
C LEU A 35 8.35 8.26 4.66
N SER A 36 9.47 8.45 3.96
CA SER A 36 10.56 9.26 4.49
C SER A 36 10.19 10.75 4.49
N TYR A 37 10.80 11.53 5.39
CA TYR A 37 10.62 12.98 5.39
C TYR A 37 11.16 13.65 4.13
N THR A 38 12.12 13.04 3.44
CA THR A 38 12.61 13.52 2.15
C THR A 38 11.54 13.40 1.08
N GLU A 39 10.94 12.21 0.92
CA GLU A 39 9.85 11.99 -0.05
C GLU A 39 8.66 12.91 0.22
N LEU A 40 8.25 13.05 1.49
CA LEU A 40 7.15 13.94 1.83
C LEU A 40 7.49 15.39 1.50
N ALA A 41 8.70 15.84 1.82
CA ALA A 41 9.13 17.21 1.55
C ALA A 41 9.14 17.53 0.05
N GLU A 42 9.64 16.61 -0.78
CA GLU A 42 9.64 16.75 -2.23
C GLU A 42 8.21 16.88 -2.78
N GLN A 43 7.26 16.09 -2.28
CA GLN A 43 5.88 16.10 -2.76
C GLN A 43 5.10 17.31 -2.28
N VAL A 44 5.31 17.76 -1.04
CA VAL A 44 4.69 18.98 -0.49
C VAL A 44 5.32 20.25 -1.07
N GLY A 45 6.54 20.17 -1.61
CA GLY A 45 7.27 21.32 -2.17
C GLY A 45 8.02 22.14 -1.11
N VAL A 46 8.45 21.49 -0.03
CA VAL A 46 9.22 22.12 1.06
C VAL A 46 10.59 21.47 1.22
N SER A 47 11.45 22.05 2.05
CA SER A 47 12.74 21.43 2.38
C SER A 47 12.56 20.27 3.37
N GLN A 48 13.34 19.20 3.23
CA GLN A 48 13.37 18.09 4.20
C GLN A 48 13.61 18.57 5.66
N PRO A 49 14.51 19.56 5.91
CA PRO A 49 14.66 20.12 7.25
C PRO A 49 13.39 20.77 7.81
N ALA A 50 12.52 21.32 6.96
CA ALA A 50 11.23 21.87 7.40
C ALA A 50 10.33 20.77 7.97
N VAL A 51 10.18 19.66 7.24
CA VAL A 51 9.40 18.49 7.71
C VAL A 51 9.97 17.92 9.00
N SER A 52 11.29 17.79 9.10
CA SER A 52 11.96 17.32 10.32
C SER A 52 11.67 18.23 11.53
N ARG A 53 11.65 19.55 11.32
CA ARG A 53 11.30 20.53 12.36
C ARG A 53 9.82 20.51 12.73
N TRP A 54 8.92 20.20 11.79
CA TRP A 54 7.50 19.97 12.08
C TRP A 54 7.33 18.76 13.01
N ALA A 55 8.00 17.65 12.71
CA ALA A 55 7.94 16.42 13.50
C ALA A 55 8.60 16.56 14.89
N SER A 56 9.63 17.40 14.99
CA SER A 56 10.40 17.66 16.22
C SER A 56 9.89 18.86 17.02
N ASP A 57 8.74 19.41 16.64
CA ASP A 57 8.07 20.46 17.40
C ASP A 57 8.86 21.78 17.49
N VAL A 58 9.70 22.04 16.48
CA VAL A 58 10.57 23.24 16.38
C VAL A 58 9.89 24.35 15.59
N THR A 59 9.18 23.99 14.51
CA THR A 59 8.40 24.91 13.67
C THR A 59 7.06 24.28 13.34
N HIS A 60 6.05 25.09 13.06
CA HIS A 60 4.72 24.63 12.68
C HIS A 60 4.50 24.76 11.17
N PRO A 61 3.91 23.75 10.52
CA PRO A 61 3.38 23.92 9.18
C PRO A 61 2.17 24.86 9.19
N SER A 62 1.89 25.47 8.05
CA SER A 62 0.60 26.09 7.77
C SER A 62 -0.49 25.02 7.64
N LEU A 63 -1.76 25.42 7.77
CA LEU A 63 -2.90 24.52 7.50
C LEU A 63 -2.89 24.00 6.06
N GLY A 64 -2.43 24.80 5.10
CA GLY A 64 -2.28 24.38 3.71
C GLY A 64 -1.26 23.26 3.55
N GLU A 65 -0.07 23.42 4.14
CA GLU A 65 0.97 22.39 4.12
C GLU A 65 0.55 21.10 4.84
N MET A 66 -0.21 21.21 5.95
CA MET A 66 -0.77 20.03 6.63
C MET A 66 -1.79 19.30 5.76
N SER A 67 -2.70 20.05 5.13
CA SER A 67 -3.71 19.47 4.24
C SER A 67 -3.04 18.77 3.06
N GLU A 68 -2.07 19.41 2.42
CA GLU A 68 -1.33 18.86 1.29
C GLU A 68 -0.62 17.54 1.67
N ALA A 69 0.10 17.54 2.80
CA ALA A 69 0.78 16.35 3.29
C ALA A 69 -0.18 15.16 3.55
N VAL A 70 -1.37 15.42 4.08
CA VAL A 70 -2.39 14.39 4.31
C VAL A 70 -2.96 13.85 2.99
N GLU A 71 -3.26 14.73 2.04
CA GLU A 71 -3.81 14.35 0.73
C GLU A 71 -2.82 13.50 -0.08
N ILE A 72 -1.53 13.86 -0.06
CA ILE A 72 -0.44 13.08 -0.65
C ILE A 72 -0.43 11.65 -0.11
N VAL A 73 -0.46 11.52 1.22
CA VAL A 73 -0.39 10.20 1.88
C VAL A 73 -1.64 9.39 1.59
N ARG A 74 -2.82 10.04 1.58
CA ARG A 74 -4.08 9.37 1.19
C ARG A 74 -4.00 8.83 -0.23
N SER A 75 -3.56 9.65 -1.20
CA SER A 75 -3.43 9.23 -2.60
C SER A 75 -2.50 8.02 -2.76
N ARG A 76 -1.38 8.00 -2.03
CA ARG A 76 -0.44 6.87 -2.07
C ARG A 76 -1.02 5.61 -1.45
N LEU A 77 -1.80 5.72 -0.37
CA LEU A 77 -2.52 4.58 0.21
C LEU A 77 -3.60 4.04 -0.75
N ASP A 78 -4.28 4.91 -1.49
CA ASP A 78 -5.27 4.51 -2.50
C ASP A 78 -4.61 3.79 -3.69
N GLU A 79 -3.39 4.19 -4.08
CA GLU A 79 -2.58 3.50 -5.09
C GLU A 79 -2.15 2.10 -4.61
N ILE A 80 -1.61 2.01 -3.40
CA ILE A 80 -1.20 0.74 -2.79
C ILE A 80 -2.38 -0.21 -2.68
N SER A 81 -3.55 0.29 -2.27
CA SER A 81 -4.76 -0.52 -2.12
C SER A 81 -5.23 -1.09 -3.46
N ARG A 82 -5.27 -0.27 -4.52
CA ARG A 82 -5.61 -0.73 -5.88
C ARG A 82 -4.61 -1.75 -6.41
N GLU A 83 -3.33 -1.57 -6.11
CA GLU A 83 -2.30 -2.52 -6.51
C GLU A 83 -2.43 -3.85 -5.77
N ALA A 84 -2.72 -3.82 -4.46
CA ALA A 84 -2.99 -5.01 -3.68
C ALA A 84 -4.20 -5.80 -4.21
N GLU A 85 -5.27 -5.11 -4.62
CA GLU A 85 -6.43 -5.74 -5.26
C GLU A 85 -6.07 -6.44 -6.58
N ARG A 86 -5.23 -5.82 -7.42
CA ARG A 86 -4.75 -6.46 -8.65
C ARG A 86 -3.94 -7.72 -8.36
N PHE A 87 -3.05 -7.68 -7.37
CA PHE A 87 -2.25 -8.85 -6.99
C PHE A 87 -3.12 -9.98 -6.43
N ALA A 88 -4.15 -9.65 -5.64
CA ALA A 88 -5.10 -10.64 -5.15
C ALA A 88 -5.83 -11.35 -6.30
N GLU A 89 -6.22 -10.62 -7.35
CA GLU A 89 -6.86 -11.22 -8.53
C GLU A 89 -5.90 -12.13 -9.31
N VAL A 90 -4.63 -11.74 -9.46
CA VAL A 90 -3.61 -12.59 -10.09
C VAL A 90 -3.42 -13.89 -9.33
N LEU A 91 -3.33 -13.84 -8.00
CA LEU A 91 -3.22 -15.04 -7.17
C LEU A 91 -4.44 -15.95 -7.33
N ARG A 92 -5.65 -15.38 -7.32
CA ARG A 92 -6.90 -16.12 -7.56
C ARG A 92 -6.89 -16.82 -8.92
N LEU A 93 -6.38 -16.17 -9.97
CA LEU A 93 -6.26 -16.77 -11.31
C LEU A 93 -5.22 -17.91 -11.34
N ILE A 94 -4.11 -17.79 -10.61
CA ILE A 94 -3.11 -18.85 -10.49
C ILE A 94 -3.70 -20.07 -9.79
N GLU A 95 -4.40 -19.88 -8.67
CA GLU A 95 -5.07 -20.95 -7.94
C GLU A 95 -6.09 -21.69 -8.81
N GLU A 96 -6.87 -20.94 -9.60
CA GLU A 96 -7.82 -21.51 -10.55
C GLU A 96 -7.13 -22.30 -11.67
N ALA A 97 -6.03 -21.78 -12.22
CA ALA A 97 -5.26 -22.48 -13.25
C ALA A 97 -4.68 -23.79 -12.72
N MET A 98 -4.12 -23.78 -11.50
CA MET A 98 -3.63 -25.00 -10.84
C MET A 98 -4.74 -26.02 -10.61
N ARG A 99 -5.91 -25.58 -10.14
CA ARG A 99 -7.08 -26.45 -9.95
C ARG A 99 -7.51 -27.12 -11.25
N LEU A 100 -7.52 -26.38 -12.36
CA LEU A 100 -7.87 -26.92 -13.67
C LEU A 100 -6.81 -27.92 -14.18
N TYR A 101 -5.53 -27.64 -13.96
CA TYR A 101 -4.45 -28.57 -14.30
C TYR A 101 -4.56 -29.89 -13.54
N ASP A 102 -4.79 -29.84 -12.23
CA ASP A 102 -4.98 -31.05 -11.40
C ASP A 102 -6.17 -31.89 -11.86
N LEU A 103 -7.27 -31.25 -12.27
CA LEU A 103 -8.46 -31.93 -12.83
C LEU A 103 -8.16 -32.60 -14.17
N GLU A 104 -7.36 -31.97 -15.03
CA GLU A 104 -6.95 -32.57 -16.31
C GLU A 104 -6.04 -33.79 -16.10
N GLU A 105 -5.07 -33.70 -15.19
CA GLU A 105 -4.19 -34.83 -14.84
C GLU A 105 -4.96 -35.97 -14.18
N ALA A 106 -5.90 -35.68 -13.28
CA ALA A 106 -6.77 -36.69 -12.69
C ALA A 106 -7.67 -37.36 -13.76
N GLY A 107 -8.22 -36.59 -14.70
CA GLY A 107 -9.01 -37.10 -15.82
C GLY A 107 -8.19 -37.96 -16.79
N ARG A 108 -6.88 -37.70 -16.94
CA ARG A 108 -5.96 -38.53 -17.73
C ARG A 108 -5.60 -39.84 -17.03
N ALA A 109 -5.44 -39.81 -15.70
CA ALA A 109 -5.12 -40.99 -14.90
C ALA A 109 -6.26 -42.03 -14.89
N ASP A 110 -7.50 -41.59 -15.09
CA ASP A 110 -8.71 -42.44 -15.08
C ASP A 110 -9.14 -42.95 -16.48
N LEU A 111 -8.37 -42.64 -17.54
CA LEU A 111 -8.63 -43.17 -18.87
C LEU A 111 -8.25 -44.65 -18.93
N ASP A 112 -9.19 -45.50 -19.38
CA ASP A 112 -8.87 -46.91 -19.61
C ASP A 112 -7.84 -47.07 -20.78
N PRO A 113 -7.11 -48.19 -20.86
CA PRO A 113 -6.06 -48.41 -21.86
C PRO A 113 -6.49 -48.26 -23.33
N HIS A 114 -7.78 -48.38 -23.63
CA HIS A 114 -8.37 -48.11 -24.93
C HIS A 114 -8.51 -46.60 -25.17
N GLN A 115 -8.97 -45.85 -24.17
CA GLN A 115 -9.15 -44.40 -24.28
C GLN A 115 -7.80 -43.68 -24.37
N GLN A 116 -6.78 -44.14 -23.64
CA GLN A 116 -5.39 -43.66 -23.74
C GLN A 116 -4.80 -43.83 -25.15
N ARG A 117 -5.18 -44.92 -25.85
CA ARG A 117 -4.76 -45.18 -27.23
C ARG A 117 -5.43 -44.25 -28.24
N ILE A 118 -6.70 -43.93 -28.04
CA ILE A 118 -7.43 -42.97 -28.89
C ILE A 118 -6.85 -41.57 -28.71
N THR A 119 -6.65 -41.11 -27.48
CA THR A 119 -6.10 -39.78 -27.20
C THR A 119 -4.66 -39.63 -27.69
N SER A 120 -3.82 -40.66 -27.53
CA SER A 120 -2.44 -40.64 -28.06
C SER A 120 -2.39 -40.55 -29.59
N ARG A 121 -3.30 -41.26 -30.28
CA ARG A 121 -3.41 -41.23 -31.74
C ARG A 121 -3.88 -39.86 -32.25
N LEU A 122 -4.89 -39.28 -31.61
CA LEU A 122 -5.37 -37.94 -31.95
C LEU A 122 -4.29 -36.88 -31.73
N ARG A 123 -3.46 -37.01 -30.68
CA ARG A 123 -2.33 -36.09 -30.41
C ARG A 123 -1.26 -36.14 -31.51
N SER A 124 -0.95 -37.33 -32.06
CA SER A 124 0.04 -37.46 -33.14
C SER A 124 -0.49 -37.01 -34.50
N GLU A 125 -1.81 -37.11 -34.74
CA GLU A 125 -2.44 -36.70 -36.01
C GLU A 125 -2.68 -35.18 -36.08
N LEU A 126 -2.80 -34.50 -34.93
CA LEU A 126 -3.06 -33.06 -34.84
C LEU A 126 -1.80 -32.18 -34.70
N ASP A 127 -0.60 -32.77 -34.77
CA ASP A 127 0.68 -32.06 -34.59
C ASP A 127 0.74 -31.21 -33.30
N LEU A 128 0.02 -31.63 -32.25
CA LEU A 128 0.05 -31.02 -30.91
C LEU A 128 1.25 -31.56 -30.11
N GLY A 129 2.41 -31.64 -30.77
CA GLY A 129 3.64 -32.19 -30.24
C GLY A 129 4.52 -31.13 -29.59
N ALA A 130 4.77 -31.34 -28.29
CA ALA A 130 5.85 -30.82 -27.43
C ALA A 130 6.02 -29.30 -27.30
#